data_AF-A0A4Q5W9G0-F1
#
_entry.id   AF-A0A4Q5W9G0-F1
#
_cell.length_a   1.000
_cell.length_b   1.000
_cell.length_c   1.000
_cell.angle_alpha   90.00
_cell.angle_beta   90.00
_cell.angle_gamma   90.00
#
_symmetry.space_group_name_H-M   'P 1'
#
loop_
_entity.id
_entity.type
_entity.pdbx_description
1 polymer ?
#
loop_
_entity_poly.entity_id
_entity_poly.type
_entity_poly.pdbx_seq_one_letter_code
_entity_poly.pdbx_strand_id
1 'polypeptide(L)'
;MSKLYFSYAAMNAGKSTVLLQASWNYQERGMRTLLFTSALYATQDDGRISSRIGISADATLYNQNDDLQARIVREHKKKRVDCVFVDEAQFLTKEQVWQLARVSDRLNIPVLCYGLRTDFRGELFPGSAELLAIADSLREIRTICHCGRKATMVVRRTAEGKALTSGAQVGIEKSMYLSLCRAHWEEETGRWPVAKPKAKAKVKAATKPVAKKKPAKKAQLRLAAASAARPERRVKR
;
A
#
# COMPACT_ATOMS: atom_id res chain seq x y z
N MET A 1 24.44 -7.96 9.77
CA MET A 1 23.75 -6.67 9.57
C MET A 1 22.39 -6.76 10.25
N SER A 2 21.98 -5.68 10.91
CA SER A 2 20.61 -5.53 11.41
C SER A 2 19.60 -5.55 10.26
N LYS A 3 18.32 -5.73 10.59
CA LYS A 3 17.26 -6.00 9.61
C LYS A 3 16.10 -5.02 9.74
N LEU A 4 15.44 -4.76 8.63
CA LEU A 4 14.13 -4.15 8.55
C LEU A 4 13.05 -5.24 8.61
N TYR A 5 12.18 -5.16 9.61
CA TYR A 5 11.09 -6.12 9.82
C TYR A 5 9.76 -5.44 9.52
N PHE A 6 8.87 -6.15 8.82
CA PHE A 6 7.48 -5.73 8.67
C PHE A 6 6.53 -6.78 9.26
N SER A 7 5.93 -6.43 10.40
CA SER A 7 4.85 -7.17 11.03
C SER A 7 3.50 -6.61 10.61
N TYR A 8 2.85 -7.27 9.65
CA TYR A 8 1.57 -6.81 9.10
C TYR A 8 0.39 -7.61 9.64
N ALA A 9 -0.78 -6.98 9.66
CA ALA A 9 -2.01 -7.64 10.08
C ALA A 9 -3.26 -7.04 9.42
N ALA A 10 -4.39 -7.73 9.56
CA ALA A 10 -5.69 -7.08 9.50
C ALA A 10 -5.89 -6.22 10.78
N MET A 11 -6.89 -5.33 10.79
CA MET A 11 -7.23 -4.61 12.01
C MET A 11 -7.55 -5.58 13.15
N ASN A 12 -7.48 -5.13 14.40
CA ASN A 12 -7.86 -5.92 15.58
C ASN A 12 -6.99 -7.17 15.84
N ALA A 13 -5.77 -7.24 15.29
CA ALA A 13 -4.85 -8.38 15.50
C ALA A 13 -3.87 -8.21 16.66
N GLY A 14 -3.96 -7.13 17.44
CA GLY A 14 -3.04 -6.88 18.57
C GLY A 14 -1.65 -6.38 18.17
N LYS A 15 -1.52 -5.66 17.04
CA LYS A 15 -0.23 -5.12 16.54
C LYS A 15 0.52 -4.32 17.61
N SER A 16 -0.15 -3.33 18.22
CA SER A 16 0.44 -2.45 19.24
C SER A 16 0.80 -3.22 20.51
N THR A 17 0.05 -4.26 20.90
CA THR A 17 0.44 -5.14 22.01
C THR A 17 1.78 -5.84 21.74
N VAL A 18 1.93 -6.44 20.56
CA VAL A 18 3.16 -7.14 20.17
C VAL A 18 4.34 -6.18 20.08
N LEU A 19 4.12 -4.97 19.56
CA LEU A 19 5.12 -3.89 19.51
C LEU A 19 5.58 -3.51 20.92
N LEU A 20 4.64 -3.17 21.82
CA LEU A 20 4.95 -2.73 23.17
C LEU A 20 5.65 -3.82 23.98
N GLN A 21 5.21 -5.07 23.86
CA GLN A 21 5.88 -6.21 24.48
C GLN A 21 7.32 -6.38 23.98
N ALA A 22 7.54 -6.25 22.67
CA ALA A 22 8.88 -6.33 22.09
C ALA A 22 9.77 -5.18 22.60
N SER A 23 9.27 -3.95 22.66
CA SER A 23 10.01 -2.81 23.21
C SER A 23 10.36 -3.02 24.69
N TRP A 24 9.42 -3.51 25.49
CA TRP A 24 9.64 -3.83 26.90
C TRP A 24 10.80 -4.82 27.08
N ASN A 25 10.85 -5.87 26.26
CA ASN A 25 11.93 -6.86 26.33
C ASN A 25 13.34 -6.30 26.05
N TYR A 26 13.46 -5.22 25.28
CA TYR A 26 14.73 -4.50 25.11
C TYR A 26 15.06 -3.69 26.37
N GLN A 27 14.06 -2.97 26.90
CA GLN A 27 14.22 -2.11 28.07
C GLN A 27 14.61 -2.91 29.33
N GLU A 28 14.04 -4.09 29.53
CA GLU A 28 14.40 -5.02 30.61
C GLU A 28 15.87 -5.46 30.57
N ARG A 29 16.52 -5.37 29.40
CA ARG A 29 17.96 -5.64 29.23
C ARG A 29 18.82 -4.37 29.27
N GLY A 30 18.25 -3.24 29.69
CA GLY A 30 18.92 -1.94 29.69
C GLY A 30 19.15 -1.35 28.30
N MET A 31 18.50 -1.90 27.25
CA MET A 31 18.65 -1.42 25.88
C MET A 31 17.66 -0.30 25.57
N ARG A 32 18.09 0.71 24.82
CA ARG A 32 17.25 1.87 24.49
C ARG A 32 16.48 1.65 23.21
N THR A 33 15.17 1.86 23.28
CA THR A 33 14.27 1.81 22.11
C THR A 33 13.78 3.22 21.73
N LEU A 34 13.50 3.42 20.44
CA LEU A 34 12.73 4.56 19.94
C LEU A 34 11.38 4.05 19.41
N LEU A 35 10.30 4.72 19.77
CA LEU A 35 8.94 4.39 19.32
C LEU A 35 8.42 5.55 18.47
N PHE A 36 7.87 5.23 17.30
CA PHE A 36 7.23 6.17 16.41
C PHE A 36 5.79 5.77 16.13
N THR A 37 4.89 6.75 16.04
CA THR A 37 3.49 6.54 15.60
C THR A 37 3.03 7.70 14.70
N SER A 38 2.01 7.47 13.88
CA SER A 38 1.58 8.44 12.88
C SER A 38 0.75 9.56 13.52
N ALA A 39 1.08 10.81 13.19
CA ALA A 39 0.28 11.98 13.56
C ALA A 39 -1.15 11.94 13.01
N LEU A 40 -1.39 11.20 11.92
CA LEU A 40 -2.72 11.02 11.32
C LEU A 40 -3.65 10.18 12.21
N TYR A 41 -3.09 9.36 13.10
CA TYR A 41 -3.84 8.49 14.01
C TYR A 41 -3.95 9.09 15.42
N ALA A 42 -3.04 9.98 15.78
CA ALA A 42 -2.85 10.47 17.14
C ALA A 42 -3.84 11.56 17.60
N THR A 43 -4.93 11.83 16.87
CA THR A 43 -5.94 12.85 17.22
C THR A 43 -6.64 12.62 18.56
N GLN A 44 -6.33 11.54 19.30
CA GLN A 44 -6.87 11.25 20.62
C GLN A 44 -5.82 11.08 21.75
N ASP A 45 -4.53 10.86 21.44
CA ASP A 45 -3.59 10.22 22.39
C ASP A 45 -2.21 10.92 22.54
N ASP A 46 -2.05 12.19 22.13
CA ASP A 46 -0.85 13.03 22.41
C ASP A 46 0.52 12.34 22.22
N GLY A 47 0.70 11.53 21.17
CA GLY A 47 1.96 10.83 20.93
C GLY A 47 2.17 9.61 21.83
N ARG A 48 1.13 8.79 22.01
CA ARG A 48 1.24 7.48 22.68
C ARG A 48 0.86 6.35 21.74
N ILE A 49 1.48 5.19 21.95
CA ILE A 49 1.02 3.92 21.40
C ILE A 49 0.24 3.20 22.49
N SER A 50 -1.05 2.99 22.25
CA SER A 50 -1.97 2.37 23.18
C SER A 50 -2.48 1.03 22.64
N SER A 51 -2.44 -0.01 23.46
CA SER A 51 -2.99 -1.32 23.13
C SER A 51 -4.36 -1.53 23.79
N ARG A 52 -5.18 -2.41 23.20
CA ARG A 52 -6.53 -2.71 23.70
C ARG A 52 -6.58 -3.43 25.03
N ILE A 53 -5.46 -4.03 25.44
CA ILE A 53 -5.35 -4.72 26.71
C ILE A 53 -4.80 -3.80 27.82
N GLY A 54 -4.76 -2.48 27.58
CA GLY A 54 -4.44 -1.48 28.59
C GLY A 54 -2.96 -1.11 28.73
N ILE A 55 -2.07 -1.71 27.93
CA ILE A 55 -0.65 -1.33 27.92
C ILE A 55 -0.44 -0.15 26.96
N SER A 56 0.34 0.85 27.37
CA SER A 56 0.71 1.99 26.52
C SER A 56 2.14 2.46 26.79
N ALA A 57 2.74 3.15 25.81
CA ALA A 57 4.03 3.82 25.96
C ALA A 57 4.08 5.11 25.13
N ASP A 58 4.93 6.05 25.54
CA ASP A 58 5.17 7.28 24.79
C ASP A 58 5.88 6.99 23.47
N ALA A 59 5.49 7.71 22.43
CA ALA A 59 5.98 7.56 21.08
C ALA A 59 6.14 8.92 20.39
N THR A 60 7.18 9.05 19.58
CA THR A 60 7.38 10.26 18.77
C THR A 60 6.43 10.24 17.59
N LEU A 61 5.70 11.33 17.38
CA LEU A 61 4.86 11.49 16.21
C LEU A 61 5.70 11.67 14.95
N TYR A 62 5.31 10.97 13.88
CA TYR A 62 5.78 11.24 12.53
C TYR A 62 4.65 11.66 11.60
N ASN A 63 4.96 12.56 10.68
CA ASN A 63 4.12 12.94 9.55
C ASN A 63 4.84 12.59 8.23
N GLN A 64 4.17 12.80 7.09
CA GLN A 64 4.69 12.41 5.77
C GLN A 64 5.91 13.23 5.31
N ASN A 65 6.14 14.41 5.89
CA ASN A 65 7.26 15.30 5.55
C ASN A 65 8.49 15.07 6.44
N ASP A 66 8.39 14.20 7.44
CA ASP A 66 9.49 13.96 8.36
C ASP A 66 10.57 13.09 7.73
N ASP A 67 11.83 13.50 7.92
CA ASP A 67 13.00 12.65 7.70
C ASP A 67 13.25 11.78 8.94
N LEU A 68 12.79 10.52 8.86
CA LEU A 68 12.92 9.56 9.96
C LEU A 68 14.37 9.17 10.19
N GLN A 69 15.16 9.03 9.12
CA GLN A 69 16.57 8.66 9.23
C GLN A 69 17.35 9.75 9.98
N ALA A 70 17.19 11.02 9.61
CA ALA A 70 17.87 12.13 10.26
C ALA A 70 17.48 12.26 11.74
N ARG A 71 16.20 12.03 12.07
CA ARG A 71 15.72 12.00 13.46
C ARG A 71 16.39 10.87 14.25
N ILE A 72 16.40 9.65 13.72
CA ILE A 72 17.02 8.49 14.38
C ILE A 72 18.52 8.68 14.55
N VAL A 73 19.23 9.21 13.54
CA VAL A 73 20.66 9.54 13.63
C VAL A 73 20.93 10.54 14.75
N ARG A 74 20.12 11.60 14.86
CA ARG A 74 20.26 12.61 15.91
C ARG A 74 20.09 11.99 17.30
N GLU A 75 19.08 11.15 17.47
CA GLU A 75 18.82 10.48 18.74
C GLU A 75 19.90 9.46 19.10
N HIS A 76 20.41 8.72 18.11
CA HIS A 76 21.49 7.75 18.30
C HIS A 76 22.81 8.42 18.70
N LYS A 77 23.09 9.62 18.17
CA LYS A 77 24.27 10.42 18.57
C LYS A 77 24.21 10.91 20.02
N LYS A 78 23.02 11.22 20.54
CA LYS A 78 22.84 11.63 21.94
C LYS A 78 23.04 10.45 22.89
N LYS A 79 22.43 9.32 22.56
CA LYS A 79 22.53 8.07 23.31
C LYS A 79 22.27 6.92 22.36
N ARG A 80 23.13 5.91 22.41
CA ARG A 80 22.99 4.68 21.61
C ARG A 80 21.54 4.20 21.63
N VAL A 81 21.01 3.97 20.44
CA VAL A 81 19.69 3.37 20.18
C VAL A 81 19.93 1.94 19.73
N ASP A 82 19.28 0.99 20.40
CA ASP A 82 19.44 -0.44 20.15
C ASP A 82 18.32 -1.01 19.27
N CYS A 83 17.16 -0.34 19.21
CA CYS A 83 16.05 -0.75 18.35
C CYS A 83 15.09 0.41 18.06
N VAL A 84 14.51 0.42 16.86
CA VAL A 84 13.47 1.36 16.46
C VAL A 84 12.17 0.60 16.18
N PHE A 85 11.06 1.09 16.74
CA PHE A 85 9.72 0.59 16.54
C PHE A 85 8.87 1.65 15.85
N VAL A 86 8.13 1.25 14.82
CA VAL A 86 7.24 2.13 14.06
C VAL A 86 5.84 1.52 14.04
N ASP A 87 4.88 2.14 14.72
CA ASP A 87 3.46 1.79 14.63
C ASP A 87 2.78 2.52 13.48
N GLU A 88 1.64 1.99 13.07
CA GLU A 88 0.81 2.48 11.96
C GLU A 88 1.62 2.71 10.67
N ALA A 89 2.58 1.82 10.41
CA ALA A 89 3.55 1.90 9.30
C ALA A 89 2.92 1.94 7.90
N GLN A 90 1.63 1.63 7.77
CA GLN A 90 0.90 1.80 6.52
C GLN A 90 0.83 3.27 6.06
N PHE A 91 0.99 4.23 6.97
CA PHE A 91 0.98 5.67 6.67
C PHE A 91 2.35 6.23 6.30
N LEU A 92 3.40 5.40 6.29
CA LEU A 92 4.71 5.80 5.79
C LEU A 92 4.65 6.10 4.29
N THR A 93 5.45 7.07 3.87
CA THR A 93 5.74 7.26 2.45
C THR A 93 6.76 6.22 1.98
N LYS A 94 6.84 6.01 0.66
CA LYS A 94 7.87 5.16 0.06
C LYS A 94 9.29 5.58 0.48
N GLU A 95 9.57 6.89 0.49
CA GLU A 95 10.89 7.38 0.88
C GLU A 95 11.18 7.11 2.36
N GLN A 96 10.20 7.27 3.24
CA GLN A 96 10.36 6.96 4.66
C GLN A 96 10.67 5.47 4.90
N VAL A 97 10.09 4.57 4.11
CA VAL A 97 10.42 3.13 4.17
C VAL A 97 11.90 2.89 3.80
N TRP A 98 12.41 3.57 2.76
CA TRP A 98 13.84 3.49 2.41
C TRP A 98 14.75 4.16 3.43
N GLN A 99 14.34 5.27 4.05
CA GLN A 99 15.05 5.88 5.16
C GLN A 99 15.21 4.89 6.33
N LEU A 100 14.17 4.15 6.67
CA LEU A 100 14.20 3.12 7.71
C LEU A 100 15.08 1.92 7.32
N ALA A 101 15.07 1.48 6.07
CA ALA A 101 15.99 0.45 5.58
C ALA A 101 17.45 0.89 5.76
N ARG A 102 17.79 2.13 5.39
CA ARG A 102 19.14 2.69 5.56
C ARG A 102 19.56 2.77 7.03
N VAL A 103 18.63 2.96 7.97
CA VAL A 103 18.93 2.88 9.41
C VAL A 103 19.41 1.47 9.79
N SER A 104 18.72 0.42 9.32
CA SER A 104 19.15 -0.95 9.55
C SER A 104 20.49 -1.28 8.90
N ASP A 105 20.67 -0.89 7.64
CA ASP A 105 21.87 -1.23 6.87
C ASP A 105 23.12 -0.47 7.34
N ARG A 106 22.98 0.85 7.56
CA ARG A 106 24.12 1.76 7.75
C ARG A 106 24.44 2.06 9.20
N LEU A 107 23.44 2.01 10.07
CA LEU A 107 23.63 2.23 11.51
C LEU A 107 23.64 0.91 12.29
N ASN A 108 23.35 -0.21 11.64
CA ASN A 108 23.23 -1.52 12.27
C ASN A 108 22.19 -1.53 13.41
N ILE A 109 21.10 -0.75 13.26
CA ILE A 109 19.99 -0.68 14.24
C ILE A 109 18.79 -1.44 13.68
N PRO A 110 18.26 -2.49 14.35
CA PRO A 110 17.05 -3.16 13.89
C PRO A 110 15.86 -2.21 13.90
N VAL A 111 15.06 -2.25 12.82
CA VAL A 111 13.84 -1.45 12.68
C VAL A 111 12.64 -2.39 12.53
N LEU A 112 11.68 -2.28 13.43
CA LEU A 112 10.48 -3.11 13.43
C LEU A 112 9.25 -2.25 13.13
N CYS A 113 8.68 -2.44 11.94
CA CYS A 113 7.48 -1.76 11.48
C CYS A 113 6.23 -2.63 11.71
N TYR A 114 5.18 -2.02 12.22
CA TYR A 114 3.88 -2.63 12.48
C TYR A 114 2.81 -1.86 11.74
N GLY A 115 2.00 -2.54 10.92
CA GLY A 115 1.03 -1.85 10.07
C GLY A 115 -0.06 -2.73 9.49
N LEU A 116 -1.06 -2.08 8.90
CA LEU A 116 -2.13 -2.74 8.15
C LEU A 116 -1.67 -3.07 6.74
N ARG A 117 -1.94 -4.28 6.26
CA ARG A 117 -1.55 -4.67 4.89
C ARG A 117 -2.38 -3.95 3.82
N THR A 118 -3.70 -4.00 3.98
CA THR A 118 -4.67 -3.49 3.01
C THR A 118 -5.73 -2.66 3.70
N ASP A 119 -6.33 -1.73 2.98
CA ASP A 119 -7.46 -0.95 3.44
C ASP A 119 -8.80 -1.73 3.34
N PHE A 120 -9.90 -1.03 3.60
CA PHE A 120 -11.25 -1.63 3.55
C PHE A 120 -11.71 -2.04 2.14
N ARG A 121 -11.08 -1.51 1.09
CA ARG A 121 -11.33 -1.85 -0.32
C ARG A 121 -10.48 -3.05 -0.76
N GLY A 122 -9.57 -3.51 0.10
CA GLY A 122 -8.62 -4.57 -0.21
C GLY A 122 -7.41 -4.07 -1.01
N GLU A 123 -7.20 -2.75 -1.09
CA GLU A 123 -6.05 -2.15 -1.76
C GLU A 123 -4.88 -2.02 -0.78
N LEU A 124 -3.65 -2.20 -1.27
CA LEU A 124 -2.46 -2.02 -0.43
C LEU A 124 -2.29 -0.55 -0.05
N PHE A 125 -1.91 -0.31 1.21
CA PHE A 125 -1.42 1.01 1.59
C PHE A 125 -0.04 1.27 0.99
N PRO A 126 0.30 2.52 0.60
CA PRO A 126 1.59 2.83 -0.02
C PRO A 126 2.80 2.41 0.83
N GLY A 127 2.83 2.74 2.12
CA GLY A 127 3.92 2.37 3.02
C GLY A 127 4.03 0.86 3.20
N SER A 128 2.89 0.16 3.28
CA SER A 128 2.87 -1.30 3.39
C SER A 128 3.26 -2.00 2.10
N ALA A 129 2.91 -1.46 0.94
CA ALA A 129 3.34 -1.97 -0.35
C ALA A 129 4.87 -1.94 -0.47
N GLU A 130 5.50 -0.82 -0.09
CA GLU A 130 6.95 -0.71 -0.12
C GLU A 130 7.62 -1.60 0.94
N LEU A 131 7.08 -1.69 2.16
CA LEU A 131 7.60 -2.59 3.19
C LEU A 131 7.51 -4.06 2.79
N LEU A 132 6.42 -4.47 2.14
CA LEU A 132 6.31 -5.82 1.56
C LEU A 132 7.35 -6.10 0.49
N ALA A 133 7.80 -5.07 -0.22
CA ALA A 133 8.78 -5.21 -1.30
C ALA A 133 10.22 -5.31 -0.77
N ILE A 134 10.57 -4.55 0.28
CA ILE A 134 11.98 -4.36 0.67
C ILE A 134 12.37 -4.90 2.05
N ALA A 135 11.42 -5.20 2.94
CA ALA A 135 11.76 -5.63 4.29
C ALA A 135 12.44 -7.02 4.28
N ASP A 136 13.49 -7.19 5.08
CA ASP A 136 14.24 -8.44 5.21
C ASP A 136 13.42 -9.58 5.84
N SER A 137 12.38 -9.23 6.60
CA SER A 137 11.55 -10.18 7.31
C SER A 137 10.09 -9.73 7.34
N LEU A 138 9.21 -10.60 6.83
CA LEU A 138 7.78 -10.40 6.80
C LEU A 138 7.10 -11.33 7.81
N ARG A 139 6.33 -10.76 8.73
CA ARG A 139 5.57 -11.53 9.73
C ARG A 139 4.10 -11.13 9.70
N GLU A 140 3.24 -12.12 9.46
CA GLU A 140 1.79 -11.92 9.61
C GLU A 140 1.39 -12.09 11.08
N ILE A 141 0.82 -11.05 11.69
CA ILE A 141 0.11 -11.17 12.97
C ILE A 141 -1.33 -11.57 12.66
N ARG A 142 -1.71 -12.77 13.10
CA ARG A 142 -2.98 -13.39 12.73
C ARG A 142 -4.11 -12.90 13.62
N THR A 143 -5.28 -12.75 13.02
CA THR A 143 -6.56 -12.59 13.72
C THR A 143 -7.59 -13.51 13.09
N ILE A 144 -8.77 -13.60 13.69
CA ILE A 144 -9.76 -14.63 13.40
C ILE A 144 -11.03 -13.96 12.90
N CYS A 145 -11.56 -14.46 11.77
CA CYS A 145 -12.88 -14.11 11.27
C CYS A 145 -13.95 -14.78 12.14
N HIS A 146 -15.17 -14.24 12.20
CA HIS A 146 -16.27 -14.87 12.96
C HIS A 146 -16.55 -16.35 12.62
N CYS A 147 -16.10 -16.83 11.45
CA CYS A 147 -16.19 -18.23 11.05
C CYS A 147 -15.02 -19.13 11.50
N GLY A 148 -14.11 -18.63 12.34
CA GLY A 148 -12.92 -19.35 12.80
C GLY A 148 -11.75 -19.37 11.81
N ARG A 149 -11.95 -19.02 10.54
CA ARG A 149 -10.86 -18.91 9.56
C ARG A 149 -9.98 -17.67 9.81
N LYS A 150 -8.73 -17.73 9.36
CA LYS A 150 -7.81 -16.57 9.39
C LYS A 150 -8.45 -15.36 8.70
N ALA A 151 -8.53 -14.24 9.42
CA ALA A 151 -8.95 -12.97 8.85
C ALA A 151 -7.77 -12.28 8.17
N THR A 152 -7.99 -11.82 6.94
CA THR A 152 -6.97 -11.21 6.07
C THR A 152 -7.43 -9.91 5.43
N MET A 153 -8.70 -9.56 5.61
CA MET A 153 -9.37 -8.39 5.03
C MET A 153 -10.04 -7.59 6.14
N VAL A 154 -10.34 -6.32 5.88
CA VAL A 154 -11.13 -5.49 6.78
C VAL A 154 -12.34 -4.93 6.04
N VAL A 155 -13.49 -4.89 6.71
CA VAL A 155 -14.67 -4.15 6.28
C VAL A 155 -14.87 -2.97 7.20
N ARG A 156 -15.25 -1.84 6.63
CA ARG A 156 -15.72 -0.68 7.37
C ARG A 156 -17.24 -0.65 7.31
N ARG A 157 -17.93 -0.65 8.45
CA ARG A 157 -19.40 -0.55 8.51
C ARG A 157 -19.84 0.83 8.97
N THR A 158 -20.97 1.31 8.46
CA THR A 158 -21.67 2.48 9.00
C THR A 158 -22.28 2.18 10.37
N ALA A 159 -22.81 3.19 11.06
CA ALA A 159 -23.50 3.01 12.34
C ALA A 159 -24.74 2.10 12.20
N GLU A 160 -25.34 2.04 11.01
CA GLU A 160 -26.49 1.20 10.66
C GLU A 160 -26.07 -0.23 10.23
N GLY A 161 -24.79 -0.58 10.34
CA GLY A 161 -24.27 -1.91 10.07
C GLY A 161 -24.03 -2.26 8.60
N LYS A 162 -24.23 -1.31 7.67
CA LYS A 162 -24.00 -1.53 6.23
C LYS A 162 -22.52 -1.41 5.89
N ALA A 163 -22.01 -2.31 5.05
CA ALA A 163 -20.63 -2.25 4.57
C ALA A 163 -20.42 -1.04 3.64
N LEU A 164 -19.39 -0.24 3.94
CA LEU A 164 -18.94 0.85 3.10
C LEU A 164 -17.99 0.31 2.02
N THR A 165 -18.41 0.38 0.76
CA THR A 165 -17.61 -0.04 -0.40
C THR A 165 -16.92 1.13 -1.12
N SER A 166 -17.25 2.37 -0.74
CA SER A 166 -16.66 3.61 -1.27
C SER A 166 -16.53 4.67 -0.17
N GLY A 167 -15.55 5.57 -0.26
CA GLY A 167 -15.32 6.65 0.73
C GLY A 167 -13.85 6.87 1.07
N ALA A 168 -13.50 7.93 1.81
CA ALA A 168 -12.10 8.20 2.18
C ALA A 168 -11.48 7.02 2.95
N GLN A 169 -10.19 6.74 2.66
CA GLN A 169 -9.44 5.60 3.22
C GLN A 169 -9.34 5.65 4.76
N VAL A 170 -9.36 6.87 5.30
CA VAL A 170 -9.48 7.18 6.72
C VAL A 170 -10.74 8.02 6.88
N GLY A 171 -11.62 7.66 7.81
CA GLY A 171 -12.75 8.52 8.16
C GLY A 171 -12.99 8.54 9.65
N ILE A 172 -13.44 9.70 10.11
CA ILE A 172 -13.54 10.10 11.52
C ILE A 172 -14.92 9.76 12.11
N GLU A 173 -15.90 9.40 11.27
CA GLU A 173 -17.23 8.99 11.73
C GLU A 173 -17.21 7.65 12.47
N LYS A 174 -18.20 7.42 13.35
CA LYS A 174 -18.42 6.20 14.18
C LYS A 174 -18.58 4.93 13.34
N SER A 175 -17.53 4.55 12.64
CA SER A 175 -17.48 3.39 11.76
C SER A 175 -16.81 2.24 12.48
N MET A 176 -17.46 1.09 12.47
CA MET A 176 -16.92 -0.13 13.05
C MET A 176 -16.06 -0.86 12.00
N TYR A 177 -14.83 -1.20 12.38
CA TYR A 177 -13.95 -2.00 11.54
C TYR A 177 -14.01 -3.46 11.96
N LEU A 178 -14.34 -4.34 11.01
CA LEU A 178 -14.47 -5.78 11.21
C LEU A 178 -13.44 -6.52 10.37
N SER A 179 -12.68 -7.42 10.99
CA SER A 179 -11.69 -8.25 10.30
C SER A 179 -12.31 -9.56 9.86
N LEU A 180 -12.22 -9.85 8.56
CA LEU A 180 -12.88 -10.99 7.92
C LEU A 180 -11.90 -11.84 7.10
N CYS A 181 -12.27 -13.10 6.86
CA CYS A 181 -11.65 -13.90 5.81
C CYS A 181 -12.11 -13.37 4.44
N ARG A 182 -11.36 -13.70 3.38
CA ARG A 182 -11.66 -13.20 2.03
C ARG A 182 -13.08 -13.53 1.55
N ALA A 183 -13.59 -14.72 1.86
CA ALA A 183 -14.94 -15.15 1.44
C ALA A 183 -16.04 -14.25 2.04
N HIS A 184 -16.08 -14.10 3.37
CA HIS A 184 -17.06 -13.21 4.01
C HIS A 184 -16.85 -11.75 3.64
N TRP A 185 -15.60 -11.32 3.37
CA TRP A 185 -15.35 -9.99 2.86
C TRP A 185 -15.97 -9.78 1.46
N GLU A 186 -15.91 -10.76 0.56
CA GLU A 186 -16.56 -10.68 -0.76
C GLU A 186 -18.09 -10.66 -0.65
N GLU A 187 -18.66 -11.43 0.27
CA GLU A 187 -20.11 -11.43 0.54
C GLU A 187 -20.56 -10.07 1.08
N GLU A 188 -19.86 -9.53 2.08
CA GLU A 188 -20.17 -8.24 2.70
C GLU A 188 -19.98 -7.06 1.75
N THR A 189 -19.01 -7.13 0.84
CA THR A 189 -18.76 -6.09 -0.15
C THR A 189 -19.57 -6.25 -1.44
N GLY A 190 -20.40 -7.29 -1.55
CA GLY A 190 -21.22 -7.56 -2.73
C GLY A 190 -20.43 -7.98 -3.97
N ARG A 191 -19.20 -8.47 -3.81
CA ARG A 191 -18.39 -9.06 -4.89
C ARG A 191 -18.86 -10.47 -5.26
N TRP A 192 -19.57 -11.14 -4.35
CA TRP A 192 -20.15 -12.46 -4.56
C TRP A 192 -21.68 -12.44 -4.38
N PRO A 193 -22.46 -13.05 -5.28
CA PRO A 193 -22.04 -13.78 -6.49
C PRO A 193 -21.49 -12.83 -7.57
N VAL A 194 -20.53 -13.32 -8.36
CA VAL A 194 -19.96 -12.53 -9.47
C VAL A 194 -21.08 -12.15 -10.44
N ALA A 195 -21.30 -10.85 -10.63
CA ALA A 195 -22.30 -10.37 -11.58
C ALA A 195 -22.03 -10.98 -12.96
N LYS A 196 -23.04 -11.61 -13.58
CA LYS A 196 -22.92 -12.18 -14.92
C LYS A 196 -22.46 -11.07 -15.88
N PRO A 197 -21.47 -11.32 -16.77
CA PRO A 197 -21.06 -10.33 -17.74
C PRO A 197 -22.28 -9.88 -18.53
N LYS A 198 -22.58 -8.57 -18.52
CA LYS A 198 -23.70 -8.01 -19.28
C LYS A 198 -23.50 -8.42 -20.74
N ALA A 199 -24.45 -9.18 -21.30
CA ALA A 199 -24.44 -9.53 -22.71
C ALA A 199 -24.25 -8.23 -23.51
N LYS A 200 -23.19 -8.17 -24.34
CA LYS A 200 -22.88 -7.01 -25.18
C LYS A 200 -24.17 -6.62 -25.91
N ALA A 201 -24.66 -5.40 -25.67
CA ALA A 201 -25.77 -4.86 -26.41
C ALA A 201 -25.46 -5.02 -27.90
N LYS A 202 -26.32 -5.72 -28.65
CA LYS A 202 -26.20 -5.87 -30.10
C LYS A 202 -26.12 -4.47 -30.70
N VAL A 203 -24.93 -4.06 -31.13
CA VAL A 203 -24.75 -2.87 -31.95
C VAL A 203 -25.54 -3.14 -33.21
N LYS A 204 -26.72 -2.51 -33.35
CA LYS A 204 -27.46 -2.52 -34.62
C LYS A 204 -26.55 -1.87 -35.65
N ALA A 205 -26.02 -2.67 -36.57
CA ALA A 205 -25.28 -2.17 -37.72
C ALA A 205 -26.23 -1.30 -38.54
N ALA A 206 -26.05 0.02 -38.45
CA ALA A 206 -26.68 0.95 -39.38
C ALA A 206 -25.99 0.79 -40.74
N THR A 207 -26.57 -0.02 -41.62
CA THR A 207 -26.22 -0.07 -43.04
C THR A 207 -26.48 1.31 -43.66
N LYS A 208 -25.43 2.10 -43.86
CA LYS A 208 -25.47 3.26 -44.75
C LYS A 208 -25.58 2.77 -46.20
N PRO A 209 -26.48 3.32 -47.04
CA PRO A 209 -26.56 2.95 -48.44
C PRO A 209 -25.31 3.45 -49.18
N VAL A 210 -24.65 2.52 -49.89
CA VAL A 210 -23.49 2.80 -50.74
C VAL A 210 -23.96 3.54 -51.99
N ALA A 211 -23.49 4.77 -52.19
CA ALA A 211 -23.71 5.54 -53.40
C ALA A 211 -23.03 4.85 -54.60
N LYS A 212 -23.80 4.51 -55.64
CA LYS A 212 -23.31 3.94 -56.90
C LYS A 212 -22.41 4.96 -57.62
N LYS A 213 -21.10 4.71 -57.69
CA LYS A 213 -20.18 5.44 -58.57
C LYS A 213 -20.39 4.99 -60.03
N LYS A 214 -20.62 5.95 -60.94
CA LYS A 214 -20.67 5.73 -62.40
C LYS A 214 -19.30 5.26 -62.93
N PRO A 215 -19.25 4.41 -63.98
CA PRO A 215 -18.00 3.92 -64.53
C PRO A 215 -17.29 5.00 -65.34
N ALA A 216 -15.99 5.14 -65.13
CA ALA A 216 -15.11 6.04 -65.87
C ALA A 216 -14.79 5.45 -67.27
N LYS A 217 -14.83 6.29 -68.31
CA LYS A 217 -14.42 5.97 -69.68
C LYS A 217 -12.90 5.73 -69.75
N LYS A 218 -12.49 4.57 -70.27
CA LYS A 218 -11.17 4.32 -70.91
C LYS A 218 -11.14 5.06 -72.26
N ALA A 219 -10.04 5.49 -72.87
CA ALA A 219 -8.61 5.61 -72.59
C ALA A 219 -8.03 6.46 -73.76
N GLN A 220 -6.83 7.02 -73.63
CA GLN A 220 -5.79 6.89 -74.68
C GLN A 220 -4.41 7.34 -74.20
N LEU A 221 -3.43 6.49 -74.51
CA LEU A 221 -2.00 6.63 -74.30
C LEU A 221 -1.41 7.82 -75.06
N ARG A 222 -0.43 8.49 -74.45
CA ARG A 222 0.71 9.08 -75.17
C ARG A 222 2.02 8.69 -74.47
N LEU A 223 2.86 7.94 -75.19
CA LEU A 223 4.28 7.74 -74.90
C LEU A 223 5.05 9.02 -75.23
N ALA A 224 5.98 9.44 -74.37
CA ALA A 224 7.25 10.07 -74.78
C ALA A 224 8.27 10.18 -73.62
N ALA A 225 9.42 9.52 -73.83
CA ALA A 225 10.80 9.92 -73.54
C ALA A 225 11.27 10.31 -72.12
N ALA A 226 12.03 9.37 -71.53
CA ALA A 226 13.39 9.47 -70.97
C ALA A 226 13.93 10.81 -70.38
N SER A 227 14.41 10.74 -69.12
CA SER A 227 15.79 11.12 -68.76
C SER A 227 16.14 10.61 -67.36
N ALA A 228 17.37 10.11 -67.22
CA ALA A 228 17.90 9.45 -66.04
C ALA A 228 18.78 10.38 -65.20
N ALA A 229 18.79 10.20 -63.88
CA ALA A 229 19.91 10.61 -63.02
C ALA A 229 20.02 9.69 -61.78
N ARG A 230 21.16 8.99 -61.67
CA ARG A 230 21.62 8.16 -60.54
C ARG A 230 22.00 9.02 -59.33
N PRO A 231 21.91 8.52 -58.08
CA PRO A 231 22.74 9.03 -56.99
C PRO A 231 24.04 8.22 -56.87
N GLU A 232 25.14 8.93 -56.70
CA GLU A 232 26.50 8.40 -56.53
C GLU A 232 26.76 7.80 -55.14
N ARG A 233 27.76 6.92 -55.13
CA ARG A 233 28.24 6.07 -54.04
C ARG A 233 28.99 6.86 -52.95
N ARG A 234 28.66 6.53 -51.70
CA ARG A 234 29.54 6.05 -50.61
C ARG A 234 31.06 6.14 -50.87
N VAL A 235 31.78 6.89 -50.03
CA VAL A 235 33.20 6.64 -49.72
C VAL A 235 33.42 6.73 -48.20
N LYS A 236 34.06 5.68 -47.68
CA LYS A 236 34.56 5.53 -46.31
C LYS A 236 35.81 6.40 -46.10
N ARG A 237 35.98 6.96 -44.91
CA ARG A 237 37.20 6.87 -44.11
C ARG A 237 36.85 7.04 -42.64
#